data_AF-O99872-F1
#
_entry.id   AF-O99872-F1
#
_cell.length_a   1.000
_cell.length_b   1.000
_cell.length_c   1.000
_cell.angle_alpha   90.00
_cell.angle_beta   90.00
_cell.angle_gamma   90.00
#
_symmetry.space_group_name_H-M   'P 1'
#
loop_
_entity.id
_entity.type
_entity.pdbx_description
1 polymer ?
#
loop_
_entity_poly.entity_id
_entity_poly.type
_entity_poly.pdbx_seq_one_letter_code
_entity_poly.pdbx_strand_id
1 'polypeptide(L)'
;PNGVNPLNPFEVPLLNTAVLLASGVTVTWAHHSIMEGQRKEAMHALALTILLGLYFTALQAMEYYEAPFTISDGVYGTTFFVATGFHGLHVIIGSSFLIVCLIRQMMFH
;
A
#
# COMPACT_ATOMS: atom_id res chain seq x y z
N PRO A 1 -19.51 22.97 13.71
CA PRO A 1 -19.21 21.97 12.66
C PRO A 1 -18.73 22.59 11.33
N ASN A 2 -18.00 23.72 11.39
CA ASN A 2 -17.34 24.34 10.24
C ASN A 2 -15.88 24.55 10.67
N GLY A 3 -14.91 23.95 9.97
CA GLY A 3 -13.49 24.17 10.31
C GLY A 3 -12.51 23.13 9.79
N VAL A 4 -12.95 21.91 9.47
CA VAL A 4 -12.07 20.90 8.84
C VAL A 4 -12.28 20.94 7.34
N ASN A 5 -11.21 21.22 6.60
CA ASN A 5 -11.18 21.08 5.14
C ASN A 5 -10.76 19.64 4.81
N PRO A 6 -11.68 18.76 4.40
CA PRO A 6 -11.33 17.39 4.04
C PRO A 6 -10.47 17.38 2.78
N LEU A 7 -9.62 16.36 2.67
CA LEU A 7 -8.85 16.09 1.45
C LEU A 7 -9.78 15.77 0.28
N ASN A 8 -9.38 16.16 -0.93
CA ASN A 8 -10.13 15.85 -2.13
C ASN A 8 -9.98 14.36 -2.48
N PRO A 9 -11.08 13.57 -2.51
CA PRO A 9 -11.00 12.13 -2.73
C PRO A 9 -10.53 11.74 -4.13
N PHE A 10 -10.58 12.65 -5.11
CA PHE A 10 -10.20 12.37 -6.50
C PHE A 10 -8.73 12.61 -6.81
N GLU A 11 -7.94 13.08 -5.83
CA GLU A 11 -6.51 13.35 -5.99
C GLU A 11 -5.68 12.15 -5.51
N VAL A 12 -4.86 12.35 -4.48
CA VAL A 12 -3.98 11.32 -3.89
C VAL A 12 -4.74 10.07 -3.42
N PRO A 13 -5.94 10.17 -2.79
CA PRO A 13 -6.69 8.97 -2.35
C PRO A 13 -7.11 8.04 -3.50
N LEU A 14 -7.49 8.61 -4.65
CA LEU A 14 -7.86 7.82 -5.83
C LEU A 14 -6.64 7.08 -6.41
N LEU A 15 -5.50 7.76 -6.46
CA LEU A 15 -4.24 7.15 -6.89
C LEU A 15 -3.83 6.00 -5.97
N ASN A 16 -3.92 6.18 -4.65
CA ASN A 16 -3.66 5.13 -3.67
C ASN A 16 -4.53 3.89 -3.91
N THR A 17 -5.82 4.09 -4.22
CA THR A 17 -6.74 2.99 -4.55
C THR A 17 -6.31 2.26 -5.83
N ALA A 18 -5.96 3.00 -6.88
CA ALA A 18 -5.49 2.40 -8.13
C ALA A 18 -4.19 1.60 -7.94
N VAL A 19 -3.25 2.11 -7.12
CA VAL A 19 -1.98 1.43 -6.80
C VAL A 19 -2.24 0.11 -6.08
N LEU A 20 -3.13 0.08 -5.08
CA LEU A 20 -3.46 -1.16 -4.37
C LEU A 20 -4.14 -2.18 -5.28
N LEU A 21 -5.08 -1.74 -6.15
CA LEU A 21 -5.71 -2.64 -7.12
C LEU A 21 -4.69 -3.20 -8.13
N ALA A 22 -3.76 -2.36 -8.62
CA ALA A 22 -2.68 -2.81 -9.49
C ALA A 22 -1.78 -3.83 -8.79
N SER A 23 -1.45 -3.61 -7.51
CA SER A 23 -0.66 -4.57 -6.72
C SER A 23 -1.35 -5.93 -6.56
N GLY A 24 -2.69 -5.95 -6.52
CA GLY A 24 -3.49 -7.17 -6.51
C GLY A 24 -3.39 -7.98 -7.82
N VAL A 25 -3.31 -7.28 -8.96
CA VAL A 25 -3.09 -7.91 -10.26
C VAL A 25 -1.67 -8.49 -10.34
N THR A 26 -0.66 -7.73 -9.92
CA THR A 26 0.74 -8.17 -10.00
C THR A 26 1.05 -9.34 -9.06
N VAL A 27 0.45 -9.40 -7.87
CA VAL A 27 0.64 -10.55 -6.97
C VAL A 27 -0.06 -11.80 -7.49
N THR A 28 -1.21 -11.64 -8.14
CA THR A 28 -1.93 -12.76 -8.78
C THR A 28 -1.14 -13.29 -9.97
N TRP A 29 -0.52 -12.40 -10.75
CA TRP A 29 0.42 -12.79 -11.79
C TRP A 29 1.62 -13.55 -11.22
N ALA A 30 2.23 -13.06 -10.13
CA ALA A 30 3.32 -13.77 -9.45
C ALA A 30 2.89 -15.17 -9.01
N HIS A 31 1.69 -15.31 -8.45
CA HIS A 31 1.13 -16.60 -8.05
C HIS A 31 0.97 -17.57 -9.24
N HIS A 32 0.43 -17.09 -10.37
CA HIS A 32 0.30 -17.90 -11.57
C HIS A 32 1.67 -18.34 -12.13
N SER A 33 2.64 -17.42 -12.19
CA SER A 33 4.00 -17.73 -12.65
C SER A 33 4.73 -18.73 -11.75
N ILE A 34 4.43 -18.76 -10.44
CA ILE A 34 4.96 -19.81 -9.53
C ILE A 34 4.38 -21.18 -9.91
N MET A 35 3.07 -21.26 -10.15
CA MET A 35 2.40 -22.52 -10.53
C MET A 35 2.87 -23.05 -11.89
N GLU A 36 3.15 -22.16 -12.83
CA GLU A 36 3.70 -22.51 -14.15
C GLU A 36 5.21 -22.80 -14.14
N GLY A 37 5.88 -22.67 -13.00
CA GLY A 37 7.33 -22.85 -12.87
C GLY A 37 8.17 -21.73 -13.50
N GLN A 38 7.54 -20.62 -13.93
CA GLN A 38 8.21 -19.47 -14.51
C GLN A 38 8.80 -18.55 -13.44
N ARG A 39 9.94 -18.97 -12.88
CA ARG A 39 10.56 -18.30 -11.74
C ARG A 39 10.97 -16.84 -12.01
N LYS A 40 11.49 -16.54 -13.21
CA LYS A 40 11.90 -15.17 -13.55
C LYS A 40 10.71 -14.22 -13.52
N GLU A 41 9.61 -14.59 -14.14
CA GLU A 41 8.36 -13.80 -14.13
C GLU A 41 7.79 -13.67 -12.72
N ALA A 42 7.78 -14.76 -11.94
CA ALA A 42 7.34 -14.72 -10.54
C ALA A 42 8.16 -13.72 -9.69
N MET A 43 9.48 -13.68 -9.85
CA MET A 43 10.33 -12.73 -9.14
C MET A 43 10.08 -11.28 -9.58
N HIS A 44 9.92 -11.03 -10.89
CA HIS A 44 9.63 -9.68 -11.40
C HIS A 44 8.25 -9.18 -10.95
N ALA A 45 7.22 -10.02 -11.05
CA ALA A 45 5.86 -9.68 -10.64
C ALA A 45 5.76 -9.44 -9.12
N LEU A 46 6.45 -10.25 -8.32
CA LEU A 46 6.50 -10.07 -6.87
C LEU A 46 7.30 -8.82 -6.46
N ALA A 47 8.42 -8.53 -7.13
CA ALA A 47 9.17 -7.29 -6.91
C ALA A 47 8.35 -6.04 -7.28
N LEU A 48 7.59 -6.09 -8.38
CA LEU A 48 6.69 -5.02 -8.79
C LEU A 48 5.58 -4.79 -7.76
N THR A 49 5.01 -5.86 -7.20
CA THR A 49 4.02 -5.79 -6.12
C THR A 49 4.57 -5.07 -4.90
N ILE A 50 5.79 -5.41 -4.47
CA ILE A 50 6.46 -4.76 -3.34
C ILE A 50 6.71 -3.27 -3.63
N LEU A 51 7.16 -2.94 -4.84
CA LEU A 51 7.39 -1.55 -5.25
C LEU A 51 6.10 -0.73 -5.18
N LEU A 52 4.98 -1.27 -5.66
CA LEU A 52 3.66 -0.63 -5.57
C LEU A 52 3.22 -0.44 -4.10
N GLY A 53 3.47 -1.42 -3.22
CA GLY A 53 3.17 -1.28 -1.78
C GLY A 53 4.02 -0.21 -1.08
N LEU A 54 5.31 -0.10 -1.43
CA LEU A 54 6.17 0.98 -0.94
C LEU A 54 5.73 2.34 -1.48
N TYR A 55 5.31 2.39 -2.75
CA TYR A 55 4.79 3.61 -3.36
C TYR A 55 3.51 4.10 -2.67
N PHE A 56 2.56 3.20 -2.37
CA PHE A 56 1.39 3.51 -1.56
C PHE A 56 1.77 4.09 -0.18
N THR A 57 2.75 3.47 0.50
CA THR A 57 3.19 3.93 1.82
C THR A 57 3.79 5.33 1.76
N ALA A 58 4.56 5.64 0.70
CA ALA A 58 5.12 6.98 0.48
C ALA A 58 4.03 8.03 0.19
N LEU A 59 3.05 7.70 -0.65
CA LEU A 59 1.91 8.57 -0.93
C LEU A 59 1.08 8.84 0.33
N GLN A 60 0.80 7.81 1.14
CA GLN A 60 0.07 7.97 2.40
C GLN A 60 0.83 8.85 3.40
N ALA A 61 2.17 8.75 3.45
CA ALA A 61 2.98 9.61 4.29
C ALA A 61 2.95 11.08 3.83
N MET A 62 2.97 11.32 2.52
CA MET A 62 2.81 12.66 1.94
C MET A 62 1.42 13.24 2.23
N GLU A 63 0.37 12.43 2.09
CA GLU A 63 -1.01 12.82 2.44
C GLU A 63 -1.12 13.26 3.91
N TYR A 64 -0.45 12.56 4.84
CA TYR A 64 -0.44 12.95 6.26
C TYR A 64 0.35 14.23 6.54
N TYR A 65 1.38 14.52 5.73
CA TYR A 65 2.17 15.74 5.88
C TYR A 65 1.45 16.97 5.34
N GLU A 66 0.71 16.83 4.24
CA GLU A 66 -0.02 17.92 3.59
C GLU A 66 -1.42 18.14 4.15
N ALA A 67 -1.95 17.20 4.95
CA ALA A 67 -3.27 17.32 5.55
C ALA A 67 -3.38 18.60 6.42
N PRO A 68 -4.42 19.43 6.23
CA PRO A 68 -4.61 20.67 7.00
C PRO A 68 -5.20 20.42 8.41
N PHE A 69 -5.34 19.16 8.80
CA PHE A 69 -5.88 18.73 10.09
C PHE A 69 -4.98 17.65 10.70
N THR A 70 -5.07 17.53 12.02
CA THR A 70 -4.27 16.65 12.86
C THR A 70 -5.15 15.64 13.58
N ILE A 71 -4.54 14.65 14.23
CA ILE A 71 -5.27 13.69 15.07
C ILE A 71 -6.04 14.37 16.21
N SER A 72 -5.63 15.56 16.65
CA SER A 72 -6.27 16.30 17.73
C SER A 72 -7.49 17.13 17.29
N ASP A 73 -7.78 17.20 15.98
CA ASP A 73 -8.88 17.99 15.41
C ASP A 73 -10.23 17.27 15.51
N GLY A 74 -10.64 17.02 16.76
CA GLY A 74 -11.93 16.45 17.13
C GLY A 74 -12.15 15.03 16.60
N VAL A 75 -13.44 14.67 16.46
CA VAL A 75 -13.84 13.31 16.07
C VAL A 75 -13.43 12.99 14.63
N TYR A 76 -13.39 13.98 13.73
CA TYR A 76 -13.00 13.77 12.34
C TYR A 76 -11.52 13.39 12.22
N GLY A 77 -10.62 14.21 12.78
CA GLY A 77 -9.17 13.96 12.74
C GLY A 77 -8.80 12.65 13.43
N THR A 78 -9.32 12.41 14.65
CA THR A 78 -9.09 11.14 15.36
C THR A 78 -9.55 9.93 14.55
N THR A 79 -10.77 9.94 14.01
CA THR A 79 -11.29 8.80 13.25
C THR A 79 -10.50 8.58 11.96
N PHE A 80 -10.17 9.66 11.25
CA PHE A 80 -9.38 9.60 10.01
C PHE A 80 -8.00 8.98 10.25
N PHE A 81 -7.19 9.58 11.12
CA PHE A 81 -5.80 9.15 11.34
C PHE A 81 -5.70 7.77 11.99
N VAL A 82 -6.64 7.39 12.86
CA VAL A 82 -6.65 6.05 13.47
C VAL A 82 -7.00 5.00 12.42
N ALA A 83 -8.09 5.17 11.67
CA ALA A 83 -8.52 4.17 10.67
C ALA A 83 -7.49 4.00 9.55
N THR A 84 -7.03 5.11 8.96
CA THR A 84 -6.03 5.10 7.88
C THR A 84 -4.66 4.70 8.39
N GLY A 85 -4.28 5.10 9.62
CA GLY A 85 -3.01 4.72 10.25
C GLY A 85 -2.93 3.22 10.52
N PHE A 86 -3.99 2.60 11.05
CA PHE A 86 -4.03 1.15 11.21
C PHE A 86 -3.96 0.44 9.87
N HIS A 87 -4.67 0.92 8.84
CA HIS A 87 -4.55 0.35 7.50
C HIS A 87 -3.12 0.46 6.96
N GLY A 88 -2.47 1.61 7.08
CA GLY A 88 -1.08 1.81 6.66
C GLY A 88 -0.11 0.87 7.37
N LEU A 89 -0.30 0.64 8.67
CA LEU A 89 0.47 -0.35 9.43
C LEU A 89 0.29 -1.77 8.85
N HIS A 90 -0.95 -2.17 8.52
CA HIS A 90 -1.19 -3.48 7.89
C HIS A 90 -0.49 -3.59 6.53
N VAL A 91 -0.47 -2.52 5.72
CA VAL A 91 0.23 -2.51 4.43
C VAL A 91 1.74 -2.66 4.59
N ILE A 92 2.35 -2.03 5.61
CA ILE A 92 3.78 -2.20 5.91
C ILE A 92 4.09 -3.64 6.31
N ILE A 93 3.27 -4.23 7.18
CA ILE A 93 3.42 -5.64 7.57
C ILE A 93 3.29 -6.56 6.35
N GLY A 94 2.26 -6.36 5.52
CA GLY A 94 2.07 -7.12 4.28
C GLY A 94 3.24 -6.99 3.31
N SER A 95 3.78 -5.79 3.14
CA SER A 95 4.95 -5.54 2.29
C SER A 95 6.19 -6.25 2.81
N SER A 96 6.43 -6.24 4.12
CA SER A 96 7.53 -6.99 4.73
C SER A 96 7.39 -8.51 4.53
N PHE A 97 6.16 -9.03 4.61
CA PHE A 97 5.87 -10.44 4.35
C PHE A 97 6.16 -10.81 2.89
N LEU A 98 5.76 -9.98 1.93
CA LEU A 98 6.07 -10.19 0.51
C LEU A 98 7.57 -10.11 0.22
N ILE A 99 8.32 -9.23 0.89
CA ILE A 99 9.79 -9.19 0.80
C ILE A 99 10.40 -10.51 1.27
N VAL A 100 9.93 -11.08 2.38
CA VAL A 100 10.37 -12.40 2.85
C VAL A 100 10.04 -13.48 1.82
N CYS A 101 8.85 -13.46 1.22
CA CYS A 101 8.48 -14.37 0.13
C CYS A 101 9.40 -14.23 -1.09
N LEU A 102 9.79 -13.01 -1.47
CA LEU A 102 10.72 -12.77 -2.57
C LEU A 102 12.10 -13.35 -2.26
N ILE A 103 12.63 -13.12 -1.06
CA ILE A 103 13.92 -13.66 -0.63
C ILE A 103 13.90 -15.20 -0.69
N ARG A 104 12.84 -15.81 -0.16
CA ARG A 104 12.64 -17.26 -0.23
C ARG A 104 12.59 -17.79 -1.66
N GLN A 105 11.83 -17.12 -2.53
CA GLN A 105 11.75 -17.47 -3.95
C GLN A 105 13.09 -17.29 -4.66
N MET A 106 13.95 -16.35 -4.25
CA MET A 106 15.31 -16.21 -4.78
C MET A 106 16.25 -17.31 -4.29
N MET A 107 16.08 -17.78 -3.05
CA MET A 107 16.92 -18.80 -2.41
C MET A 107 16.57 -20.26 -2.77
N PHE A 108 15.60 -20.50 -3.67
CA PHE A 108 15.10 -21.86 -3.99
C PHE A 108 14.43 -22.57 -2.81
N HIS A 109 13.83 -21.82 -1.87
CA HIS A 109 13.25 -22.38 -0.63
C HIS A 109 11.75 -22.11 -0.46
#